data_AF-A0A9X2Z5E2-F1
#
_entry.id   AF-A0A9X2Z5E2-F1
#
_cell.length_a   1.000
_cell.length_b   1.000
_cell.length_c   1.000
_cell.angle_alpha   90.00
_cell.angle_beta   90.00
_cell.angle_gamma   90.00
#
_symmetry.space_group_name_H-M   'P 1'
#
loop_
_entity.id
_entity.type
_entity.pdbx_description
1 polymer ?
#
loop_
_entity_poly.entity_id
_entity_poly.type
_entity_poly.pdbx_seq_one_letter_code
_entity_poly.pdbx_strand_id
1 'polypeptide(L)'
;MSTATDGHRSSGAPQPEDEARISEAVRDIAEQRALIEQAKGMLMYIYGLDEHGAFDLLRWQSQQHNVKLRLLAEQVVKDISELGKRNPVPDRIEHDRLLLTAHLRVPSANPETRSDA
;
A
#
# COMPACT_ATOMS: atom_id res chain seq x y z
N MET A 1 29.32 5.22 57.57
CA MET A 1 27.95 4.69 57.34
C MET A 1 27.36 5.53 56.22
N SER A 2 27.53 5.19 54.94
CA SER A 2 26.87 4.15 54.14
C SER A 2 25.34 4.28 54.01
N THR A 3 24.89 4.12 52.76
CA THR A 3 23.51 4.03 52.22
C THR A 3 22.79 5.37 52.05
N ALA A 4 22.21 5.73 50.92
CA ALA A 4 22.08 5.05 49.63
C ALA A 4 21.82 6.11 48.55
N THR A 5 22.56 6.01 47.45
CA THR A 5 22.16 6.53 46.15
C THR A 5 21.03 5.63 45.66
N ASP A 6 19.77 6.02 45.88
CA ASP A 6 18.64 5.32 45.25
C ASP A 6 18.40 5.92 43.87
N GLY A 7 18.67 5.09 42.86
CA GLY A 7 18.58 5.45 41.46
C GLY A 7 17.13 5.66 41.08
N HIS A 8 16.74 6.90 40.86
CA HIS A 8 15.53 7.20 40.13
C HIS A 8 15.74 6.82 38.66
N ARG A 9 15.54 5.53 38.34
CA ARG A 9 15.21 5.09 36.99
C ARG A 9 13.88 5.76 36.65
N SER A 10 13.94 6.91 35.98
CA SER A 10 12.80 7.38 35.20
C SER A 10 12.61 6.38 34.07
N SER A 11 11.68 5.45 34.28
CA SER A 11 11.15 4.58 33.24
C SER A 11 10.44 5.49 32.24
N GLY A 12 11.11 5.81 31.14
CA GLY A 12 10.59 6.66 30.07
C GLY A 12 9.39 5.99 29.41
N ALA A 13 8.19 6.38 29.83
CA ALA A 13 7.02 6.25 28.98
C ALA A 13 7.15 7.29 27.86
N PRO A 14 6.95 6.92 26.57
CA PRO A 14 6.95 7.88 25.48
C PRO A 14 5.94 8.99 25.80
N GLN A 15 6.34 10.25 25.62
CA GLN A 15 5.44 11.36 25.89
C GLN A 15 4.38 11.41 24.77
N PRO A 16 3.16 11.92 25.04
CA PRO A 16 2.07 11.96 24.06
C PRO A 16 2.45 12.66 22.75
N GLU A 17 3.38 13.62 22.82
CA GLU A 17 3.98 14.33 21.69
C GLU A 17 4.90 13.45 20.83
N ASP A 18 5.64 12.51 21.43
CA ASP A 18 6.45 11.53 20.70
C ASP A 18 5.54 10.53 19.98
N GLU A 19 4.47 10.07 20.63
CA GLU A 19 3.47 9.18 20.03
C GLU A 19 2.77 9.84 18.82
N ALA A 20 2.39 11.11 18.95
CA ALA A 20 1.77 11.87 17.86
C ALA A 20 2.72 12.03 16.66
N ARG A 21 4.00 12.38 16.90
CA ARG A 21 5.01 12.52 15.84
C ARG A 21 5.33 11.20 15.15
N ILE A 22 5.40 10.11 15.92
CA ILE A 22 5.59 8.76 15.37
C ILE A 22 4.38 8.36 14.52
N SER A 23 3.16 8.60 15.00
CA SER A 23 1.94 8.31 14.25
C SER A 23 1.87 9.09 12.93
N GLU A 24 2.26 10.36 12.94
CA GLU A 24 2.30 11.19 11.73
C GLU A 24 3.35 10.67 10.73
N ALA A 25 4.56 10.35 11.19
CA ALA A 25 5.60 9.78 10.33
C ALA A 25 5.20 8.41 9.74
N VAL A 26 4.52 7.56 10.52
CA VAL A 26 4.01 6.27 10.04
C VAL A 26 2.93 6.48 8.98
N ARG A 27 2.02 7.44 9.18
CA ARG A 27 1.00 7.80 8.19
C ARG A 27 1.64 8.28 6.90
N ASP A 28 2.62 9.18 6.99
CA ASP A 28 3.32 9.69 5.81
C ASP A 28 4.01 8.57 5.03
N ILE A 29 4.65 7.61 5.72
CA ILE A 29 5.27 6.44 5.08
C ILE A 29 4.21 5.53 4.44
N ALA A 30 3.05 5.35 5.07
CA ALA A 30 1.96 4.54 4.54
C ALA A 30 1.35 5.18 3.28
N GLU A 31 1.09 6.48 3.32
CA GLU A 31 0.60 7.26 2.17
C GLU A 31 1.61 7.24 1.01
N GLN A 32 2.90 7.33 1.32
CA GLN A 32 3.96 7.22 0.31
C GLN A 32 4.02 5.83 -0.35
N ARG A 33 3.79 4.75 0.42
CA ARG A 33 3.71 3.40 -0.13
C ARG A 33 2.44 3.19 -0.97
N ALA A 34 1.33 3.80 -0.58
CA ALA A 34 0.04 3.62 -1.26
C ALA A 34 0.10 3.99 -2.75
N LEU A 35 0.77 5.09 -3.12
CA LEU A 35 0.86 5.51 -4.53
C LEU A 35 1.71 4.56 -5.38
N ILE A 36 2.77 3.99 -4.82
CA ILE A 36 3.60 3.01 -5.52
C ILE A 36 2.80 1.73 -5.75
N GLU A 37 2.07 1.25 -4.74
CA GLU A 37 1.22 0.07 -4.87
C GLU A 37 0.05 0.28 -5.85
N GLN A 38 -0.54 1.47 -5.86
CA GLN A 38 -1.58 1.82 -6.84
C GLN A 38 -1.03 1.84 -8.27
N ALA A 39 0.13 2.45 -8.47
CA ALA A 39 0.80 2.46 -9.77
C ALA A 39 1.12 1.04 -10.24
N LYS A 40 1.66 0.19 -9.35
CA LYS A 40 1.92 -1.24 -9.65
C LYS A 40 0.64 -1.93 -10.12
N GLY A 41 -0.46 -1.82 -9.37
CA GLY A 41 -1.73 -2.47 -9.74
C GLY A 41 -2.26 -2.02 -11.11
N MET A 42 -2.15 -0.73 -11.43
CA MET A 42 -2.50 -0.22 -12.77
C MET A 42 -1.61 -0.80 -13.87
N LEU A 43 -0.30 -0.87 -13.64
CA LEU A 43 0.65 -1.44 -14.61
C LEU A 43 0.45 -2.95 -14.79
N MET A 44 0.17 -3.69 -13.72
CA MET A 44 -0.18 -5.11 -13.80
C MET A 44 -1.38 -5.33 -14.72
N TYR A 45 -2.43 -4.52 -14.57
CA TYR A 45 -3.64 -4.61 -15.39
C TYR A 45 -3.40 -4.21 -16.85
N ILE A 46 -2.66 -3.11 -17.10
CA ILE A 46 -2.43 -2.60 -18.47
C ILE A 46 -1.45 -3.48 -19.25
N TYR A 47 -0.37 -3.93 -18.61
CA TYR A 47 0.75 -4.62 -19.26
C TYR A 47 0.76 -6.14 -19.03
N GLY A 48 -0.18 -6.67 -18.25
CA GLY A 48 -0.23 -8.11 -17.93
C GLY A 48 0.97 -8.58 -17.08
N LEU A 49 1.54 -7.67 -16.29
CA LEU A 49 2.69 -7.95 -15.42
C LEU A 49 2.24 -8.54 -14.08
N ASP A 50 3.15 -9.28 -13.44
CA ASP A 50 3.03 -9.59 -12.02
C ASP A 50 3.51 -8.42 -11.15
N GLU A 51 3.39 -8.57 -9.83
CA GLU A 51 3.75 -7.53 -8.87
C GLU A 51 5.22 -7.09 -8.99
N HIS A 52 6.11 -8.07 -9.17
CA HIS A 52 7.55 -7.83 -9.30
C HIS A 52 7.88 -7.09 -10.59
N GLY A 53 7.36 -7.55 -11.73
CA GLY A 53 7.57 -6.91 -13.03
C GLY A 53 7.03 -5.48 -13.08
N ALA A 54 5.88 -5.22 -12.46
CA ALA A 54 5.34 -3.86 -12.37
C ALA A 54 6.23 -2.93 -11.53
N PHE A 55 6.76 -3.42 -10.41
CA PHE A 55 7.68 -2.63 -9.58
C PHE A 55 9.03 -2.41 -10.29
N ASP A 56 9.56 -3.43 -10.96
CA ASP A 56 10.81 -3.34 -11.71
C ASP A 56 10.70 -2.34 -12.87
N LEU A 57 9.54 -2.28 -13.53
CA LEU A 57 9.27 -1.27 -14.56
C LEU A 57 9.33 0.16 -13.99
N LEU A 58 8.65 0.42 -12.87
CA LEU A 58 8.71 1.72 -12.20
C LEU A 58 10.12 2.06 -11.74
N ARG A 59 10.83 1.09 -11.16
CA ARG A 59 12.21 1.25 -10.69
C ARG A 59 13.15 1.58 -11.85
N TRP A 60 13.06 0.82 -12.95
CA TRP A 60 13.85 1.04 -14.15
C TRP A 60 13.63 2.46 -14.68
N GLN A 61 12.37 2.87 -14.89
CA GLN A 61 12.05 4.20 -15.40
C GLN A 61 12.52 5.32 -14.46
N SER A 62 12.33 5.14 -13.14
CA SER A 62 12.82 6.07 -12.11
C SER A 62 14.34 6.26 -12.18
N GLN A 63 15.09 5.17 -12.36
CA GLN A 63 16.55 5.20 -12.48
C GLN A 63 17.02 5.79 -13.81
N GLN A 64 16.38 5.42 -14.92
CA GLN A 64 16.72 5.93 -16.26
C GLN A 64 16.62 7.46 -16.34
N HIS A 65 15.66 8.04 -15.62
CA HIS A 65 15.41 9.49 -15.65
C HIS A 65 15.87 10.23 -14.39
N ASN A 66 16.48 9.52 -13.42
CA ASN A 66 16.87 10.07 -12.12
C ASN A 66 15.73 10.83 -11.41
N VAL A 67 14.52 10.27 -11.47
CA VAL A 67 13.32 10.82 -10.82
C VAL A 67 13.02 10.00 -9.58
N LYS A 68 12.60 10.64 -8.49
CA LYS A 68 12.15 9.92 -7.28
C LYS A 68 11.00 8.98 -7.66
N LEU A 69 11.15 7.68 -7.37
CA LEU A 69 10.18 6.62 -7.67
C LEU A 69 8.75 6.99 -7.29
N ARG A 70 8.57 7.67 -6.13
CA ARG A 70 7.28 8.16 -5.66
C ARG A 70 6.64 9.16 -6.62
N LEU A 71 7.38 10.16 -7.07
CA LEU A 71 6.87 11.19 -7.98
C LEU A 71 6.51 10.58 -9.33
N LEU A 72 7.29 9.59 -9.76
CA LEU A 72 6.97 8.82 -10.96
C LEU A 72 5.66 8.04 -10.79
N ALA A 73 5.51 7.31 -9.68
CA ALA A 73 4.28 6.55 -9.40
C ALA A 73 3.04 7.46 -9.31
N GLU A 74 3.16 8.61 -8.63
CA GLU A 74 2.11 9.62 -8.54
C GLU A 74 1.69 10.12 -9.94
N GLN A 75 2.66 10.45 -10.80
CA GLN A 75 2.41 10.91 -12.15
C GLN A 75 1.75 9.83 -13.02
N VAL A 76 2.23 8.58 -12.91
CA VAL A 76 1.65 7.42 -13.62
C VAL A 76 0.18 7.23 -13.24
N VAL A 77 -0.14 7.24 -11.94
CA VAL A 77 -1.53 7.12 -11.46
C VAL A 77 -2.40 8.26 -12.02
N LYS A 78 -1.90 9.49 -11.98
CA LYS A 78 -2.61 10.66 -12.50
C LYS A 78 -2.92 10.52 -13.99
N ASP A 79 -1.91 10.20 -14.80
CA ASP A 79 -2.04 10.15 -16.26
C ASP A 79 -2.95 9.01 -16.72
N ILE A 80 -2.84 7.83 -16.11
CA ILE A 80 -3.71 6.68 -16.40
C ILE A 80 -5.15 7.00 -16.00
N SER A 81 -5.35 7.62 -14.83
CA SER A 81 -6.70 8.00 -14.37
C SER A 81 -7.34 9.04 -15.29
N GLU A 82 -6.57 10.03 -15.76
CA GLU A 82 -7.04 11.02 -16.73
C GLU A 82 -7.31 10.41 -18.11
N LEU A 83 -6.53 9.42 -18.51
CA LEU A 83 -6.78 8.67 -19.73
C LEU A 83 -8.09 7.87 -19.64
N GLY A 84 -8.31 7.12 -18.55
CA GLY A 84 -9.52 6.34 -18.33
C GLY A 84 -10.80 7.18 -18.24
N LYS A 85 -10.71 8.43 -17.77
CA LYS A 85 -11.82 9.39 -17.78
C LYS A 85 -12.20 9.82 -19.20
N ARG A 86 -11.21 9.96 -20.10
CA ARG A 86 -11.42 10.41 -21.48
C ARG A 86 -11.83 9.27 -22.42
N ASN A 87 -11.25 8.09 -22.21
CA ASN A 87 -11.50 6.89 -22.98
C ASN A 87 -11.98 5.79 -22.02
N PRO A 88 -13.31 5.63 -21.83
CA PRO A 88 -13.85 4.57 -21.00
C PRO A 88 -13.33 3.21 -21.44
N VAL A 89 -12.98 2.37 -20.46
CA VAL A 89 -12.36 1.05 -20.66
C VAL A 89 -13.14 0.25 -21.73
N PRO A 90 -12.49 -0.21 -22.81
CA PRO A 90 -13.09 -1.16 -23.73
C PRO A 90 -13.43 -2.43 -22.94
N ASP A 91 -14.66 -2.91 -23.05
CA ASP A 91 -15.16 -4.08 -22.30
C ASP A 91 -15.50 -3.83 -20.81
N ARG A 92 -16.11 -2.68 -20.52
CA ARG A 92 -16.72 -2.39 -19.20
C ARG A 92 -17.64 -3.52 -18.70
N ILE A 93 -18.31 -4.24 -19.58
CA ILE A 93 -19.27 -5.30 -19.20
C ILE A 93 -18.55 -6.47 -18.51
N GLU A 94 -17.48 -7.00 -19.08
CA GLU A 94 -16.73 -8.09 -18.45
C GLU A 94 -16.05 -7.62 -17.14
N HIS A 95 -15.55 -6.39 -17.11
CA HIS A 95 -15.01 -5.81 -15.88
C HIS A 95 -16.07 -5.67 -14.77
N ASP A 96 -17.25 -5.14 -15.11
CA ASP A 96 -18.36 -5.00 -14.17
C ASP A 96 -18.81 -6.38 -13.68
N ARG A 97 -18.90 -7.38 -14.58
CA ARG A 97 -19.22 -8.76 -14.20
C ARG A 97 -18.19 -9.33 -13.21
N LEU A 98 -16.90 -9.19 -13.50
CA LEU A 98 -15.84 -9.65 -12.60
C LEU A 98 -15.94 -8.97 -11.24
N LEU A 99 -16.13 -7.65 -11.20
CA LEU A 99 -16.29 -6.89 -9.96
C LEU A 99 -17.51 -7.36 -9.16
N LEU A 100 -18.69 -7.40 -9.79
CA LEU A 100 -19.95 -7.71 -9.13
C LEU A 100 -20.01 -9.16 -8.63
N THR A 101 -19.22 -10.06 -9.22
CA THR A 101 -19.15 -11.47 -8.82
C THR A 101 -17.91 -11.84 -8.01
N ALA A 102 -17.05 -10.87 -7.66
CA ALA A 102 -15.78 -11.14 -6.98
C ALA A 102 -15.94 -11.90 -5.65
N HIS A 103 -16.96 -11.54 -4.86
CA HIS A 103 -17.28 -12.18 -3.59
C HIS A 103 -17.57 -13.68 -3.71
N LEU A 104 -18.05 -14.15 -4.88
CA LEU A 104 -18.30 -15.57 -5.14
C LEU A 104 -17.01 -16.39 -5.31
N ARG A 105 -15.87 -15.73 -5.55
CA ARG A 105 -14.55 -16.36 -5.73
C ARG A 105 -13.64 -16.20 -4.52
N VAL A 106 -14.08 -15.48 -3.48
CA VAL A 106 -13.36 -15.42 -2.20
C VAL A 106 -13.60 -16.75 -1.48
N PRO A 107 -12.57 -17.56 -1.19
CA PRO A 107 -12.76 -18.78 -0.42
C PRO A 107 -13.37 -18.41 0.93
N SER A 108 -14.51 -19.00 1.29
CA SER A 108 -15.04 -18.89 2.65
C SER A 108 -14.03 -19.58 3.57
N ALA A 109 -13.19 -18.82 4.25
CA ALA A 109 -12.44 -19.34 5.37
C ALA A 109 -13.48 -19.70 6.45
N ASN A 110 -13.93 -20.95 6.47
CA ASN A 110 -14.70 -21.50 7.57
C ASN A 110 -13.72 -22.18 8.54
N PRO A 111 -13.30 -21.53 9.64
CA PRO A 111 -12.54 -22.18 10.70
C PRO A 111 -13.41 -23.07 11.62
N GLU A 112 -14.72 -23.19 11.40
CA GLU A 112 -15.60 -23.96 12.28
C GLU A 112 -16.02 -25.29 11.64
N THR A 113 -15.13 -26.28 11.76
CA THR A 113 -15.50 -27.71 11.76
C THR A 113 -14.74 -28.45 12.87
N ARG A 114 -14.66 -27.83 14.04
CA ARG A 114 -14.35 -28.52 15.29
C ARG A 114 -15.35 -28.10 16.36
N SER A 115 -16.56 -28.64 16.26
CA SER A 115 -17.31 -29.11 17.42
C SER A 115 -18.39 -30.06 16.90
N ASP A 116 -18.50 -31.20 17.58
CA ASP A 116 -19.65 -32.11 17.60
C ASP A 116 -19.66 -33.28 16.60
N ALA A 117 -18.85 -34.30 16.92
CA ALA A 117 -19.34 -35.68 17.12
C ALA A 117 -18.29 -36.49 17.90
#